data_AF-A0A7Y7TNM4-F1
#
_entry.id   AF-A0A7Y7TNM4-F1
#
_cell.length_a   1.000
_cell.length_b   1.000
_cell.length_c   1.000
_cell.angle_alpha   90.00
_cell.angle_beta   90.00
_cell.angle_gamma   90.00
#
_symmetry.space_group_name_H-M   'P 1'
#
loop_
_entity.id
_entity.type
_entity.pdbx_description
1 polymer ?
#
loop_
_entity_poly.entity_id
_entity_poly.type
_entity_poly.pdbx_seq_one_letter_code
_entity_poly.pdbx_strand_id
1 'polypeptide(L)'
;MTTTTAKITALKKATVAMPEYALVLPLFTAIYGYVQGREADTGITAELDKIDPATRTANGFPLISPLDLVVDTDQARQFLVGLIEVMKGAGNEGQAELDGIVVSLEEGKLDITAILRSILERSRQPIEAASASTGIPASLIEYIFEIPLKTALEQLSAALSEDYFAEWGESLCPFCGSRAGMAELYGEGGQKRLCCSTCQRLWNYKRLKCPYCGCEDVDKLSYFTAGEGTTRVDTCKGCSRYIKTRDQRSSGNDVPLEAEDLLTIHLDLLATKEGFERGK
;
A
#
# COMPACT_ATOMS: atom_id res chain seq x y z
N MET A 1 -19.02 -2.34 -7.20
CA MET A 1 -18.09 -3.48 -7.02
C MET A 1 -17.06 -3.06 -6.00
N THR A 2 -16.75 -3.89 -5.00
CA THR A 2 -15.66 -3.58 -4.05
C THR A 2 -14.33 -3.49 -4.80
N THR A 3 -13.42 -2.64 -4.33
CA THR A 3 -12.07 -2.51 -4.91
C THR A 3 -11.35 -3.86 -4.96
N THR A 4 -11.53 -4.72 -3.94
CA THR A 4 -11.00 -6.09 -3.89
C THR A 4 -11.44 -6.95 -5.07
N THR A 5 -12.73 -6.91 -5.45
CA THR A 5 -13.25 -7.70 -6.58
C THR A 5 -12.61 -7.25 -7.90
N ALA A 6 -12.42 -5.94 -8.07
CA ALA A 6 -11.73 -5.38 -9.23
C ALA A 6 -10.24 -5.81 -9.27
N LYS A 7 -9.55 -5.80 -8.12
CA LYS A 7 -8.16 -6.28 -7.99
C LYS A 7 -8.06 -7.75 -8.41
N ILE A 8 -8.90 -8.63 -7.84
CA ILE A 8 -8.93 -10.07 -8.19
C ILE A 8 -9.16 -10.28 -9.69
N THR A 9 -10.11 -9.53 -10.26
CA THR A 9 -10.46 -9.63 -11.68
C THR A 9 -9.27 -9.25 -12.57
N ALA A 10 -8.59 -8.15 -12.23
CA ALA A 10 -7.39 -7.71 -12.94
C ALA A 10 -6.27 -8.76 -12.85
N LEU A 11 -5.99 -9.29 -11.66
CA LEU A 11 -4.94 -10.29 -11.47
C LEU A 11 -5.24 -11.60 -12.23
N LYS A 12 -6.47 -12.11 -12.15
CA LYS A 12 -6.87 -13.32 -12.88
C LYS A 12 -6.75 -13.16 -14.40
N LYS A 13 -7.12 -11.99 -14.93
CA LYS A 13 -6.93 -11.67 -16.35
C LYS A 13 -5.44 -11.66 -16.72
N ALA A 14 -4.62 -11.04 -15.88
CA ALA A 14 -3.17 -10.95 -16.11
C ALA A 14 -2.45 -12.29 -16.03
N THR A 15 -2.86 -13.22 -15.15
CA THR A 15 -2.26 -14.57 -15.06
C THR A 15 -2.30 -15.32 -16.40
N VAL A 16 -3.32 -15.09 -17.22
CA VAL A 16 -3.44 -15.69 -18.56
C VAL A 16 -2.62 -14.92 -19.59
N ALA A 17 -2.61 -13.59 -19.49
CA ALA A 17 -2.00 -12.71 -20.49
C ALA A 17 -0.48 -12.50 -20.31
N MET A 18 0.05 -12.71 -19.10
CA MET A 18 1.44 -12.39 -18.73
C MET A 18 2.10 -13.59 -18.03
N PRO A 19 2.57 -14.59 -18.81
CA PRO A 19 3.17 -15.82 -18.27
C PRO A 19 4.35 -15.58 -17.32
N GLU A 20 5.08 -14.48 -17.49
CA GLU A 20 6.21 -14.08 -16.64
C GLU A 20 5.82 -13.81 -15.18
N TYR A 21 4.54 -13.54 -14.89
CA TYR A 21 4.04 -13.36 -13.52
C TYR A 21 3.29 -14.58 -12.98
N ALA A 22 3.23 -15.69 -13.72
CA ALA A 22 2.43 -16.87 -13.36
C ALA A 22 2.82 -17.48 -12.00
N LEU A 23 4.06 -17.29 -11.55
CA LEU A 23 4.53 -17.75 -10.23
C LEU A 23 4.15 -16.82 -9.08
N VAL A 24 3.89 -15.55 -9.35
CA VAL A 24 3.71 -14.50 -8.32
C VAL A 24 2.23 -14.21 -8.11
N LEU A 25 1.45 -14.06 -9.19
CA LEU A 25 0.04 -13.65 -9.10
C LEU A 25 -0.87 -14.62 -8.33
N PRO A 26 -0.65 -15.95 -8.31
CA PRO A 26 -1.51 -16.86 -7.56
C PRO A 26 -1.57 -16.52 -6.06
N LEU A 27 -0.44 -16.19 -5.43
CA LEU A 27 -0.38 -15.82 -4.02
C LEU A 27 -1.22 -14.56 -3.74
N PHE A 28 -1.01 -13.49 -4.51
CA PHE A 28 -1.78 -12.25 -4.35
C PHE A 28 -3.27 -12.45 -4.66
N THR A 29 -3.60 -13.28 -5.65
CA THR A 29 -5.00 -13.63 -5.96
C THR A 29 -5.65 -14.37 -4.80
N ALA A 30 -4.92 -15.28 -4.13
CA ALA A 30 -5.41 -16.00 -2.97
C ALA A 30 -5.58 -15.07 -1.76
N ILE A 31 -4.62 -14.18 -1.49
CA ILE A 31 -4.71 -13.17 -0.41
C ILE A 31 -5.92 -12.26 -0.64
N TYR A 32 -6.11 -11.70 -1.84
CA TYR A 32 -7.30 -10.90 -2.12
C TYR A 32 -8.59 -11.73 -2.06
N GLY A 33 -8.55 -13.01 -2.44
CA GLY A 33 -9.68 -13.93 -2.27
C GLY A 33 -10.06 -14.16 -0.80
N TYR A 34 -9.08 -14.16 0.11
CA TYR A 34 -9.33 -14.18 1.55
C TYR A 34 -9.95 -12.86 2.04
N VAL A 35 -9.43 -11.73 1.57
CA VAL A 35 -9.95 -10.39 1.91
C VAL A 35 -11.38 -10.18 1.41
N GLN A 36 -11.72 -10.74 0.24
CA GLN A 36 -13.03 -10.57 -0.39
C GLN A 36 -14.17 -11.07 0.52
N GLY A 37 -15.06 -10.15 0.90
CA GLY A 37 -16.17 -10.41 1.81
C GLY A 37 -15.80 -10.36 3.29
N ARG A 38 -14.55 -10.04 3.63
CA ARG A 38 -14.02 -9.87 4.99
C ARG A 38 -13.43 -8.47 5.21
N GLU A 39 -13.68 -7.52 4.31
CA GLU A 39 -13.10 -6.18 4.41
C GLU A 39 -13.48 -5.46 5.71
N ALA A 40 -14.67 -5.71 6.25
CA ALA A 40 -15.15 -5.18 7.52
C ALA A 40 -14.72 -6.01 8.75
N ASP A 41 -14.12 -7.19 8.53
CA ASP A 41 -13.83 -8.17 9.58
C ASP A 41 -12.35 -8.22 9.97
N THR A 42 -11.58 -7.19 9.63
CA THR A 42 -10.14 -7.10 9.92
C THR A 42 -9.82 -6.88 11.40
N GLY A 43 -10.82 -6.49 12.21
CA GLY A 43 -10.63 -6.05 13.60
C GLY A 43 -9.98 -4.68 13.75
N ILE A 44 -9.85 -3.90 12.67
CA ILE A 44 -9.17 -2.59 12.68
C ILE A 44 -10.14 -1.50 12.24
N THR A 45 -10.23 -0.43 13.02
CA THR A 45 -11.06 0.76 12.77
C THR A 45 -10.29 2.03 13.19
N ALA A 46 -10.87 3.21 12.97
CA ALA A 46 -10.37 4.46 13.54
C ALA A 46 -11.51 5.32 14.11
N GLU A 47 -11.27 6.01 15.22
CA GLU A 47 -12.23 6.95 15.82
C GLU A 47 -12.23 8.28 15.05
N LEU A 48 -13.01 8.37 13.97
CA LEU A 48 -13.08 9.59 13.15
C LEU A 48 -13.99 10.69 13.73
N ASP A 49 -14.93 10.32 14.61
CA ASP A 49 -15.93 11.20 15.22
C ASP A 49 -15.33 12.21 16.20
N LYS A 50 -14.18 11.88 16.79
CA LYS A 50 -13.44 12.75 17.72
C LYS A 50 -12.42 13.65 17.02
N ILE A 51 -12.29 13.54 15.71
CA ILE A 51 -11.32 14.27 14.91
C ILE A 51 -12.02 15.43 14.25
N ASP A 52 -11.55 16.66 14.50
CA ASP A 52 -11.90 17.80 13.64
C ASP A 52 -11.05 17.74 12.36
N PRO A 53 -11.62 17.32 11.22
CA PRO A 53 -10.85 17.10 10.00
C PRO A 53 -10.32 18.41 9.43
N ALA A 54 -11.10 19.49 9.56
CA ALA A 54 -10.72 20.81 9.07
C ALA A 54 -9.51 21.33 9.86
N THR A 55 -9.53 21.19 11.18
CA THR A 55 -8.41 21.61 12.03
C THR A 55 -7.16 20.75 11.80
N ARG A 56 -7.25 19.42 11.73
CA ARG A 56 -6.04 18.59 11.52
C ARG A 56 -5.39 18.84 10.17
N THR A 57 -6.17 18.80 9.10
CA THR A 57 -5.64 18.91 7.74
C THR A 57 -5.15 20.32 7.41
N ALA A 58 -5.80 21.37 7.94
CA ALA A 58 -5.32 22.75 7.78
C ALA A 58 -3.94 22.99 8.44
N ASN A 59 -3.59 22.20 9.46
CA ASN A 59 -2.28 22.26 10.10
C ASN A 59 -1.23 21.34 9.46
N GLY A 60 -1.52 20.75 8.29
CA GLY A 60 -0.59 19.86 7.58
C GLY A 60 -0.45 18.47 8.22
N PHE A 61 -1.40 18.06 9.08
CA PHE A 61 -1.41 16.71 9.66
C PHE A 61 -2.40 15.80 8.94
N PRO A 62 -2.08 14.50 8.80
CA PRO A 62 -3.03 13.54 8.26
C PRO A 62 -4.26 13.42 9.16
N LEU A 63 -5.39 13.04 8.55
CA LEU A 63 -6.66 12.91 9.24
C LEU A 63 -6.57 11.90 10.39
N ILE A 64 -5.94 10.75 10.17
CA ILE A 64 -5.69 9.74 11.20
C ILE A 64 -4.20 9.64 11.52
N SER A 65 -3.93 9.34 12.78
CA SER A 65 -2.64 9.01 13.34
C SER A 65 -2.66 7.57 13.88
N PRO A 66 -1.49 6.97 14.18
CA PRO A 66 -1.43 5.64 14.80
C PRO A 66 -2.25 5.51 16.09
N LEU A 67 -2.38 6.59 16.87
CA LEU A 67 -3.13 6.57 18.13
C LEU A 67 -4.65 6.52 17.93
N ASP A 68 -5.15 6.95 16.77
CA ASP A 68 -6.59 6.91 16.48
C ASP A 68 -7.07 5.51 16.05
N LEU A 69 -6.14 4.57 15.82
CA LEU A 69 -6.47 3.17 15.50
C LEU A 69 -7.10 2.47 16.71
N VAL A 70 -8.28 1.90 16.46
CA VAL A 70 -8.99 0.99 17.36
C VAL A 70 -8.80 -0.43 16.84
N VAL A 71 -8.32 -1.32 17.71
CA VAL A 71 -8.02 -2.70 17.34
C VAL A 71 -8.79 -3.63 18.25
N ASP A 72 -9.73 -4.38 17.67
CA ASP A 72 -10.25 -5.60 18.28
C ASP A 72 -9.21 -6.70 18.08
N THR A 73 -8.45 -6.98 19.12
CA THR A 73 -7.33 -7.92 19.06
C THR A 73 -7.77 -9.36 18.78
N ASP A 74 -8.99 -9.74 19.17
CA ASP A 74 -9.49 -11.09 18.93
C ASP A 74 -9.91 -11.26 17.47
N GLN A 75 -10.63 -10.27 16.91
CA GLN A 75 -11.00 -10.28 15.51
C GLN A 75 -9.76 -10.13 14.59
N ALA A 76 -8.83 -9.24 14.93
CA ALA A 76 -7.58 -9.07 14.18
C ALA A 76 -6.73 -10.35 14.21
N ARG A 77 -6.64 -11.04 15.36
CA ARG A 77 -5.95 -12.35 15.46
C ARG A 77 -6.61 -13.40 14.57
N GLN A 78 -7.93 -13.50 14.57
CA GLN A 78 -8.66 -14.45 13.71
C GLN A 78 -8.40 -14.17 12.22
N PHE A 79 -8.40 -12.90 11.83
CA PHE A 79 -8.08 -12.50 10.46
C PHE A 79 -6.64 -12.88 10.07
N LEU A 80 -5.66 -12.57 10.93
CA LEU A 80 -4.25 -12.89 10.71
C LEU A 80 -4.01 -14.40 10.56
N VAL A 81 -4.61 -15.22 11.44
CA VAL A 81 -4.48 -16.69 11.36
C VAL A 81 -5.08 -17.24 10.07
N GLY A 82 -6.29 -16.79 9.69
CA GLY A 82 -6.90 -17.24 8.43
C GLY A 82 -6.11 -16.79 7.20
N LEU A 83 -5.53 -15.59 7.22
CA LEU A 83 -4.65 -15.10 6.17
C LEU A 83 -3.38 -15.97 6.06
N ILE A 84 -2.76 -16.33 7.19
CA ILE A 84 -1.59 -17.19 7.23
C ILE A 84 -1.90 -18.57 6.64
N GLU A 85 -3.05 -19.17 6.95
CA GLU A 85 -3.47 -20.44 6.35
C GLU A 85 -3.61 -20.35 4.81
N VAL A 86 -4.14 -19.24 4.30
CA VAL A 86 -4.20 -18.99 2.85
C VAL A 86 -2.81 -18.83 2.25
N MET A 87 -1.90 -18.12 2.92
CA MET A 87 -0.52 -17.97 2.47
C MET A 87 0.25 -19.30 2.47
N LYS A 88 0.04 -20.16 3.48
CA LYS A 88 0.61 -21.52 3.53
C LYS A 88 0.10 -22.40 2.40
N GLY A 89 -1.18 -22.31 2.06
CA GLY A 89 -1.79 -23.10 0.98
C GLY A 89 -1.42 -22.63 -0.44
N ALA A 90 -1.16 -21.33 -0.62
CA ALA A 90 -0.84 -20.75 -1.92
C ALA A 90 0.67 -20.55 -2.17
N GLY A 91 1.47 -20.46 -1.10
CA GLY A 91 2.92 -20.26 -1.14
C GLY A 91 3.71 -21.57 -1.08
N ASN A 92 4.94 -21.54 -1.60
CA ASN A 92 5.84 -22.71 -1.65
C ASN A 92 6.98 -22.64 -0.62
N GLU A 93 7.14 -21.53 0.09
CA GLU A 93 8.24 -21.28 1.02
C GLU A 93 7.74 -20.54 2.28
N GLY A 94 8.51 -20.59 3.37
CA GLY A 94 8.26 -19.83 4.60
C GLY A 94 7.25 -20.44 5.56
N GLN A 95 6.90 -21.72 5.40
CA GLN A 95 5.84 -22.38 6.20
C GLN A 95 6.18 -22.43 7.69
N ALA A 96 7.45 -22.69 8.04
CA ALA A 96 7.89 -22.72 9.42
C ALA A 96 7.78 -21.34 10.09
N GLU A 97 8.14 -20.28 9.37
CA GLU A 97 7.99 -18.90 9.84
C GLU A 97 6.52 -18.51 9.98
N LEU A 98 5.68 -18.90 9.03
CA LEU A 98 4.23 -18.69 9.07
C LEU A 98 3.59 -19.38 10.28
N ASP A 99 3.93 -20.65 10.53
CA ASP A 99 3.50 -21.37 11.73
C ASP A 99 4.03 -20.69 13.01
N GLY A 100 5.27 -20.20 12.97
CA GLY A 100 5.88 -19.44 14.07
C GLY A 100 5.11 -18.16 14.40
N ILE A 101 4.53 -17.47 13.41
CA ILE A 101 3.68 -16.28 13.64
C ILE A 101 2.40 -16.69 14.36
N VAL A 102 1.74 -17.78 13.94
CA VAL A 102 0.51 -18.27 14.59
C VAL A 102 0.78 -18.60 16.06
N VAL A 103 1.83 -19.36 16.35
CA VAL A 103 2.23 -19.70 17.73
C VAL A 103 2.55 -18.43 18.53
N SER A 104 3.28 -17.49 17.94
CA SER A 104 3.66 -16.24 18.63
C SER A 104 2.46 -15.32 18.91
N LEU A 105 1.42 -15.37 18.08
CA LEU A 105 0.14 -14.69 18.33
C LEU A 105 -0.63 -15.35 19.49
N GLU A 106 -0.67 -16.68 19.55
CA GLU A 106 -1.33 -17.44 20.63
C GLU A 106 -0.64 -17.24 21.98
N GLU A 107 0.69 -17.19 22.00
CA GLU A 107 1.49 -16.96 23.21
C GLU A 107 1.56 -15.48 23.63
N GLY A 108 0.97 -14.56 22.85
CA GLY A 108 1.00 -13.12 23.13
C GLY A 108 2.38 -12.47 22.97
N LYS A 109 3.30 -13.12 22.24
CA LYS A 109 4.64 -12.59 21.91
C LYS A 109 4.60 -11.50 20.85
N LEU A 110 3.54 -11.46 20.05
CA LEU A 110 3.28 -10.42 19.06
C LEU A 110 2.12 -9.54 19.55
N ASP A 111 2.44 -8.33 20.02
CA ASP A 111 1.44 -7.32 20.34
C ASP A 111 0.84 -6.75 19.04
N ILE A 112 -0.38 -7.19 18.72
CA ILE A 112 -1.06 -6.85 17.48
C ILE A 112 -1.24 -5.34 17.35
N THR A 113 -1.71 -4.67 18.40
CA THR A 113 -1.97 -3.23 18.37
C THR A 113 -0.67 -2.46 18.21
N ALA A 114 0.38 -2.82 18.96
CA ALA A 114 1.67 -2.15 18.85
C ALA A 114 2.29 -2.30 17.45
N ILE A 115 2.25 -3.50 16.86
CA ILE A 115 2.77 -3.75 15.51
C ILE A 115 2.01 -2.93 14.47
N LEU A 116 0.67 -2.97 14.46
CA LEU A 116 -0.16 -2.22 13.51
C LEU A 116 0.10 -0.71 13.59
N ARG A 117 0.20 -0.16 14.81
CA ARG A 117 0.55 1.26 15.02
C ARG A 117 1.95 1.58 14.51
N SER A 118 2.91 0.70 14.75
CA SER A 118 4.30 0.87 14.30
C SER A 118 4.41 0.88 12.78
N ILE A 119 3.65 0.04 12.09
CA ILE A 119 3.57 0.04 10.62
C ILE A 119 3.04 1.39 10.12
N LEU A 120 1.95 1.89 10.70
CA LEU A 120 1.37 3.18 10.29
C LEU A 120 2.30 4.36 10.59
N GLU A 121 2.99 4.32 11.73
CA GLU A 121 3.98 5.32 12.15
C GLU A 121 5.28 5.26 11.33
N ARG A 122 5.53 4.14 10.63
CA ARG A 122 6.84 3.78 10.03
C ARG A 122 7.96 3.67 11.05
N SER A 123 7.63 3.23 12.25
CA SER A 123 8.61 2.92 13.29
C SER A 123 9.06 1.47 13.14
N ARG A 124 10.32 1.26 12.71
CA ARG A 124 10.87 -0.10 12.57
C ARG A 124 11.14 -0.77 13.92
N GLN A 125 11.45 0.01 14.95
CA GLN A 125 11.99 -0.52 16.21
C GLN A 125 11.10 -1.59 16.87
N PRO A 126 9.76 -1.43 16.97
CA PRO A 126 8.92 -2.46 17.58
C PRO A 126 8.83 -3.74 16.74
N ILE A 127 8.87 -3.62 15.41
CA ILE A 127 8.83 -4.77 14.49
C ILE A 127 10.15 -5.54 14.56
N GLU A 128 11.29 -4.84 14.63
CA GLU A 128 12.61 -5.46 14.81
C GLU A 128 12.72 -6.14 16.18
N ALA A 129 12.14 -5.55 17.23
CA ALA A 129 12.08 -6.19 18.55
C ALA A 129 11.24 -7.48 18.55
N ALA A 130 10.07 -7.45 17.89
CA ALA A 130 9.24 -8.64 17.69
C ALA A 130 9.95 -9.73 16.87
N SER A 131 10.71 -9.32 15.84
CA SER A 131 11.55 -10.23 15.05
C SER A 131 12.62 -10.89 15.92
N ALA A 132 13.34 -10.11 16.74
CA ALA A 132 14.38 -10.63 17.62
C ALA A 132 13.83 -11.61 18.68
N SER A 133 12.62 -11.38 19.21
CA SER A 133 12.02 -12.25 20.23
C SER A 133 11.42 -13.54 19.69
N THR A 134 11.02 -13.56 18.41
CA THR A 134 10.35 -14.71 17.78
C THR A 134 11.26 -15.50 16.84
N GLY A 135 12.36 -14.89 16.37
CA GLY A 135 13.21 -15.45 15.32
C GLY A 135 12.63 -15.31 13.91
N ILE A 136 11.47 -14.65 13.76
CA ILE A 136 10.76 -14.50 12.49
C ILE A 136 11.25 -13.22 11.80
N PRO A 137 11.53 -13.22 10.48
CA PRO A 137 11.99 -12.01 9.79
C PRO A 137 11.03 -10.82 9.95
N ALA A 138 11.56 -9.66 10.35
CA ALA A 138 10.77 -8.43 10.55
C ALA A 138 9.92 -8.07 9.32
N SER A 139 10.45 -8.27 8.11
CA SER A 139 9.74 -8.02 6.86
C SER A 139 8.52 -8.92 6.65
N LEU A 140 8.57 -10.16 7.15
CA LEU A 140 7.44 -11.09 7.06
C LEU A 140 6.35 -10.72 8.06
N ILE A 141 6.74 -10.36 9.30
CA ILE A 141 5.82 -9.81 10.31
C ILE A 141 5.15 -8.55 9.75
N GLU A 142 5.93 -7.59 9.25
CA GLU A 142 5.40 -6.36 8.66
C GLU A 142 4.43 -6.66 7.51
N TYR A 143 4.80 -7.50 6.55
CA TYR A 143 3.96 -7.83 5.40
C TYR A 143 2.60 -8.44 5.80
N ILE A 144 2.58 -9.38 6.73
CA ILE A 144 1.34 -10.06 7.17
C ILE A 144 0.43 -9.10 7.93
N PHE A 145 0.99 -8.27 8.81
CA PHE A 145 0.22 -7.29 9.58
C PHE A 145 -0.23 -6.09 8.73
N GLU A 146 0.49 -5.77 7.65
CA GLU A 146 0.11 -4.68 6.74
C GLU A 146 -1.16 -5.01 5.95
N ILE A 147 -1.45 -6.28 5.66
CA ILE A 147 -2.62 -6.70 4.86
C ILE A 147 -3.97 -6.31 5.51
N PRO A 148 -4.29 -6.69 6.76
CA PRO A 148 -5.52 -6.25 7.41
C PRO A 148 -5.54 -4.73 7.63
N LEU A 149 -4.39 -4.11 7.94
CA LEU A 149 -4.30 -2.66 8.10
C LEU A 149 -4.67 -1.92 6.82
N LYS A 150 -4.06 -2.29 5.68
CA LYS A 150 -4.38 -1.75 4.35
C LYS A 150 -5.85 -1.92 4.03
N THR A 151 -6.37 -3.12 4.25
CA THR A 151 -7.77 -3.46 3.99
C THR A 151 -8.71 -2.53 4.77
N ALA A 152 -8.49 -2.38 6.08
CA ALA A 152 -9.29 -1.51 6.93
C ALA A 152 -9.19 -0.04 6.53
N LEU A 153 -7.97 0.46 6.33
CA LEU A 153 -7.74 1.87 6.00
C LEU A 153 -8.24 2.24 4.60
N GLU A 154 -8.21 1.32 3.64
CA GLU A 154 -8.83 1.51 2.33
C GLU A 154 -10.34 1.68 2.44
N GLN A 155 -11.02 0.86 3.25
CA GLN A 155 -12.47 1.01 3.50
C GLN A 155 -12.80 2.35 4.14
N LEU A 156 -12.07 2.72 5.20
CA LEU A 156 -12.29 4.00 5.91
C LEU A 156 -12.03 5.20 5.00
N SER A 157 -10.97 5.15 4.19
CA SER A 157 -10.63 6.22 3.24
C SER A 157 -11.67 6.34 2.12
N ALA A 158 -12.20 5.21 1.63
CA ALA A 158 -13.20 5.18 0.56
C ALA A 158 -14.57 5.73 0.98
N ALA A 159 -14.86 5.80 2.28
CA ALA A 159 -16.08 6.41 2.81
C ALA A 159 -16.09 7.94 2.72
N LEU A 160 -14.93 8.57 2.50
CA LEU A 160 -14.78 10.02 2.33
C LEU A 160 -14.98 10.42 0.86
N SER A 161 -15.52 11.61 0.61
CA SER A 161 -15.64 12.15 -0.75
C SER A 161 -14.27 12.35 -1.41
N GLU A 162 -14.22 12.33 -2.75
CA GLU A 162 -12.97 12.54 -3.50
C GLU A 162 -12.35 13.93 -3.22
N ASP A 163 -13.19 14.96 -3.16
CA ASP A 163 -12.79 16.36 -2.93
C ASP A 163 -12.45 16.69 -1.46
N TYR A 164 -12.56 15.71 -0.56
CA TYR A 164 -12.36 15.93 0.88
C TYR A 164 -11.00 16.56 1.24
N PHE A 165 -9.97 16.32 0.41
CA PHE A 165 -8.63 16.86 0.58
C PHE A 165 -8.18 17.72 -0.62
N ALA A 166 -9.10 18.45 -1.25
CA ALA A 166 -8.80 19.24 -2.45
C ALA A 166 -7.65 20.25 -2.26
N GLU A 167 -7.56 20.86 -1.07
CA GLU A 167 -6.54 21.86 -0.71
C GLU A 167 -5.23 21.26 -0.21
N TRP A 168 -5.12 19.93 -0.14
CA TRP A 168 -3.93 19.27 0.40
C TRP A 168 -2.77 19.31 -0.60
N GLY A 169 -1.68 20.00 -0.23
CA GLY A 169 -0.49 20.17 -1.06
C GLY A 169 0.73 19.33 -0.65
N GLU A 170 0.61 18.52 0.41
CA GLU A 170 1.74 17.78 0.98
C GLU A 170 2.03 16.47 0.26
N SER A 171 3.27 16.00 0.41
CA SER A 171 3.74 14.75 -0.21
C SER A 171 3.24 13.48 0.47
N LEU A 172 2.80 13.59 1.72
CA LEU A 172 2.24 12.47 2.49
C LEU A 172 0.73 12.39 2.27
N CYS A 173 0.16 11.21 2.44
CA CYS A 173 -1.26 10.98 2.31
C CYS A 173 -2.03 11.83 3.34
N PRO A 174 -3.04 12.61 2.91
CA PRO A 174 -3.84 13.41 3.82
C PRO A 174 -4.70 12.60 4.78
N PHE A 175 -4.96 11.33 4.45
CA PHE A 175 -5.77 10.46 5.30
C PHE A 175 -4.91 9.83 6.40
N CYS A 176 -3.93 9.01 6.04
CA CYS A 176 -3.20 8.17 6.99
C CYS A 176 -1.71 8.53 7.16
N GLY A 177 -1.23 9.60 6.52
CA GLY A 177 0.16 10.03 6.59
C GLY A 177 1.14 9.16 5.79
N SER A 178 0.63 8.13 5.10
CA SER A 178 1.47 7.26 4.28
C SER A 178 2.03 7.89 3.02
N ARG A 179 3.22 7.44 2.63
CA ARG A 179 3.85 7.80 1.36
C ARG A 179 3.01 7.30 0.17
N ALA A 180 3.24 7.93 -0.97
CA ALA A 180 2.66 7.50 -2.23
C ALA A 180 3.33 6.20 -2.72
N GLY A 181 2.54 5.17 -2.99
CA GLY A 181 3.00 3.92 -3.60
C GLY A 181 3.02 3.98 -5.13
N MET A 182 2.08 4.74 -5.70
CA MET A 182 1.96 5.03 -7.13
C MET A 182 1.48 6.46 -7.34
N ALA A 183 1.55 6.93 -8.58
CA ALA A 183 0.90 8.15 -9.02
C ALA A 183 0.06 7.90 -10.27
N GLU A 184 -0.78 8.89 -10.60
CA GLU A 184 -1.58 8.86 -11.81
C GLU A 184 -1.64 10.24 -12.46
N LEU A 185 -1.55 10.28 -13.79
CA LEU A 185 -1.86 11.46 -14.59
C LEU A 185 -3.30 11.37 -15.08
N TYR A 186 -4.09 12.41 -14.83
CA TYR A 186 -5.51 12.43 -15.15
C TYR A 186 -5.96 13.80 -15.68
N GLY A 187 -7.18 13.84 -16.22
CA GLY A 187 -7.82 15.06 -16.72
C GLY A 187 -7.15 15.67 -17.96
N GLU A 188 -7.78 16.71 -18.49
CA GLU A 188 -7.21 17.49 -19.58
C GLU A 188 -5.93 18.19 -19.10
N GLY A 189 -4.85 18.02 -19.86
CA GLY A 189 -3.53 18.56 -19.48
C GLY A 189 -2.68 17.64 -18.59
N GLY A 190 -3.21 16.55 -18.04
CA GLY A 190 -2.44 15.55 -17.26
C GLY A 190 -2.02 16.05 -15.88
N GLN A 191 -2.98 16.45 -15.06
CA GLN A 191 -2.77 16.75 -13.66
C GLN A 191 -2.24 15.49 -12.94
N LYS A 192 -1.39 15.67 -11.93
CA LYS A 192 -0.82 14.55 -11.17
C LYS A 192 -1.58 14.38 -9.86
N ARG A 193 -2.00 13.14 -9.58
CA ARG A 193 -2.45 12.72 -8.26
C ARG A 193 -1.56 11.60 -7.75
N LEU A 194 -1.33 11.57 -6.45
CA LEU A 194 -0.61 10.49 -5.76
C LEU A 194 -1.63 9.49 -5.23
N CYS A 195 -1.25 8.21 -5.17
CA CYS A 195 -2.03 7.14 -4.57
C CYS A 195 -1.30 6.59 -3.35
N CYS A 196 -2.00 6.53 -2.22
CA CYS A 196 -1.43 6.12 -0.94
C CYS A 196 -0.99 4.65 -0.98
N SER A 197 0.20 4.35 -0.48
CA SER A 197 0.68 2.96 -0.38
C SER A 197 -0.08 2.11 0.63
N THR A 198 -0.89 2.72 1.51
CA THR A 198 -1.60 2.03 2.59
C THR A 198 -3.11 2.07 2.41
N CYS A 199 -3.72 3.26 2.39
CA CYS A 199 -5.18 3.41 2.33
C CYS A 199 -5.74 3.63 0.92
N GLN A 200 -4.89 3.59 -0.11
CA GLN A 200 -5.24 3.83 -1.53
C GLN A 200 -5.93 5.18 -1.81
N ARG A 201 -5.91 6.14 -0.87
CA ARG A 201 -6.44 7.49 -1.09
C ARG A 201 -5.69 8.16 -2.23
N LEU A 202 -6.45 8.81 -3.10
CA LEU A 202 -5.94 9.71 -4.12
C LEU A 202 -5.97 11.16 -3.63
N TRP A 203 -4.91 11.92 -3.92
CA TRP A 203 -4.85 13.36 -3.67
C TRP A 203 -4.00 14.08 -4.71
N ASN A 204 -4.32 15.35 -4.96
CA ASN A 204 -3.62 16.16 -5.95
C ASN A 204 -2.20 16.49 -5.50
N TYR A 205 -1.28 16.53 -6.46
CA TYR A 205 0.10 16.90 -6.19
C TYR A 205 0.73 17.62 -7.37
N LYS A 206 1.72 18.46 -7.11
CA LYS A 206 2.40 19.21 -8.17
C LYS A 206 3.09 18.25 -9.13
N ARG A 207 2.79 18.38 -10.43
CA ARG A 207 3.27 17.47 -11.48
C ARG A 207 4.79 17.40 -11.58
N LEU A 208 5.45 18.56 -11.52
CA LEU A 208 6.91 18.72 -11.61
C LEU A 208 7.52 18.88 -10.21
N LYS A 209 7.22 17.96 -9.30
CA LYS A 209 7.78 17.90 -7.95
C LYS A 209 7.98 16.45 -7.53
N CYS A 210 9.15 16.13 -6.98
CA CYS A 210 9.40 14.82 -6.41
C CYS A 210 8.53 14.61 -5.15
N PRO A 211 7.77 13.52 -5.03
CA PRO A 211 6.96 13.23 -3.83
C PRO A 211 7.80 12.75 -2.64
N TYR A 212 9.12 12.57 -2.79
CA TYR A 212 9.99 12.03 -1.73
C TYR A 212 10.94 13.06 -1.14
N CYS A 213 11.57 13.89 -1.98
CA CYS A 213 12.51 14.92 -1.53
C CYS A 213 12.05 16.35 -1.82
N GLY A 214 10.89 16.53 -2.46
CA GLY A 214 10.38 17.86 -2.80
C GLY A 214 11.12 18.58 -3.93
N CYS A 215 12.09 17.95 -4.59
CA CYS A 215 12.82 18.52 -5.73
C CYS A 215 11.88 18.97 -6.85
N GLU A 216 12.01 20.23 -7.28
CA GLU A 216 11.26 20.84 -8.41
C GLU A 216 12.15 21.17 -9.62
N ASP A 217 13.45 20.86 -9.52
CA ASP A 217 14.43 21.05 -10.58
C ASP A 217 14.16 20.07 -11.74
N VAL A 218 13.68 20.61 -12.87
CA VAL A 218 13.27 19.84 -14.04
C VAL A 218 14.40 19.03 -14.66
N ASP A 219 15.66 19.45 -14.50
CA ASP A 219 16.82 18.72 -15.04
C ASP A 219 17.13 17.46 -14.21
N LYS A 220 16.64 17.42 -12.96
CA LYS A 220 16.75 16.26 -12.05
C LYS A 220 15.54 15.35 -12.10
N LEU A 221 14.43 15.79 -12.68
CA LEU A 221 13.21 15.01 -12.82
C LEU A 221 13.15 14.41 -14.22
N SER A 222 13.00 13.09 -14.31
CA SER A 222 12.89 12.41 -15.60
C SER A 222 11.81 11.33 -15.52
N TYR A 223 11.53 10.70 -16.65
CA TYR A 223 10.73 9.48 -16.67
C TYR A 223 11.19 8.57 -17.79
N PHE A 224 10.91 7.28 -17.66
CA PHE A 224 11.05 6.32 -18.74
C PHE A 224 9.84 5.39 -18.80
N THR A 225 9.62 4.79 -19.96
CA THR A 225 8.64 3.72 -20.19
C THR A 225 9.40 2.46 -20.59
N ALA A 226 8.84 1.30 -20.29
CA ALA A 226 9.37 0.03 -20.80
C ALA A 226 8.21 -0.88 -21.18
N GLY A 227 8.27 -1.44 -22.39
CA GLY A 227 7.20 -2.25 -22.94
C GLY A 227 5.97 -1.44 -23.38
N GLU A 228 4.88 -2.17 -23.61
CA GLU A 228 3.57 -1.62 -23.92
C GLU A 228 2.77 -1.45 -22.63
N GLY A 229 2.09 -0.32 -22.47
CA GLY A 229 1.28 -0.04 -21.29
C GLY A 229 1.15 1.45 -21.02
N THR A 230 0.36 1.78 -20.01
CA THR A 230 0.07 3.18 -19.62
C THR A 230 0.89 3.63 -18.41
N THR A 231 1.66 2.72 -17.81
CA THR A 231 2.50 3.00 -16.64
C THR A 231 3.93 3.34 -17.07
N ARG A 232 4.42 4.47 -16.55
CA ARG A 232 5.81 4.92 -16.69
C ARG A 232 6.48 4.98 -15.32
N VAL A 233 7.80 5.13 -15.31
CA VAL A 233 8.58 5.32 -14.08
C VAL A 233 9.05 6.78 -14.03
N ASP A 234 8.49 7.57 -13.11
CA ASP A 234 9.00 8.92 -12.82
C ASP A 234 10.20 8.81 -11.87
N THR A 235 11.35 9.36 -12.25
CA THR A 235 12.61 9.29 -11.50
C THR A 235 13.06 10.67 -11.00
N CYS A 236 13.78 10.69 -9.88
CA CYS A 236 14.39 11.89 -9.33
C CYS A 236 15.87 11.66 -9.03
N LYS A 237 16.76 12.32 -9.79
CA LYS A 237 18.21 12.30 -9.57
C LYS A 237 18.63 13.02 -8.27
N GLY A 238 17.77 13.89 -7.73
CA GLY A 238 18.04 14.60 -6.48
C GLY A 238 18.05 13.70 -5.24
N CYS A 239 17.31 12.59 -5.27
CA CYS A 239 17.28 11.64 -4.15
C CYS A 239 17.40 10.17 -4.56
N SER A 240 17.73 9.92 -5.84
CA SER A 240 17.84 8.59 -6.46
C SER A 240 16.63 7.69 -6.20
N ARG A 241 15.42 8.27 -6.21
CA ARG A 241 14.16 7.51 -6.06
C ARG A 241 13.28 7.57 -7.28
N TYR A 242 12.41 6.59 -7.41
CA TYR A 242 11.35 6.56 -8.42
C TYR A 242 9.96 6.31 -7.84
N ILE A 243 8.95 6.67 -8.63
CA ILE A 243 7.54 6.30 -8.44
C ILE A 243 6.95 5.86 -9.77
N LYS A 244 6.21 4.75 -9.77
CA LYS A 244 5.44 4.33 -10.95
C LYS A 244 4.21 5.22 -11.11
N THR A 245 4.00 5.72 -12.31
CA THR A 245 2.96 6.68 -12.64
C THR A 245 2.13 6.15 -13.80
N ARG A 246 0.85 5.87 -13.58
CA ARG A 246 -0.08 5.50 -14.64
C ARG A 246 -0.58 6.74 -15.38
N ASP A 247 -0.71 6.67 -16.70
CA ASP A 247 -1.40 7.68 -17.49
C ASP A 247 -2.86 7.28 -17.71
N GLN A 248 -3.78 7.84 -16.93
CA GLN A 248 -5.23 7.57 -17.03
C GLN A 248 -5.87 8.15 -18.30
N ARG A 249 -5.12 8.91 -19.11
CA ARG A 249 -5.63 9.50 -20.35
C ARG A 249 -5.46 8.58 -21.54
N SER A 250 -4.63 7.55 -21.42
CA SER A 250 -4.44 6.49 -22.41
C SER A 250 -5.62 5.51 -22.41
N SER A 251 -5.66 4.49 -23.27
CA SER A 251 -6.69 3.44 -23.21
C SER A 251 -6.25 2.29 -22.29
N GLY A 252 -7.20 1.63 -21.62
CA GLY A 252 -6.94 0.42 -20.83
C GLY A 252 -6.59 0.63 -19.35
N ASN A 253 -7.14 1.66 -18.70
CA ASN A 253 -6.70 2.11 -17.37
C ASN A 253 -7.62 1.69 -16.22
N ASP A 254 -8.47 0.68 -16.44
CA ASP A 254 -9.53 0.30 -15.51
C ASP A 254 -9.03 -0.59 -14.35
N VAL A 255 -7.73 -0.89 -14.34
CA VAL A 255 -7.08 -1.69 -13.31
C VAL A 255 -6.94 -0.85 -12.03
N PRO A 256 -7.27 -1.34 -10.82
CA PRO A 256 -6.97 -0.62 -9.58
C PRO A 256 -5.46 -0.37 -9.44
N LEU A 257 -5.03 0.80 -8.97
CA LEU A 257 -3.60 1.17 -8.93
C LEU A 257 -2.74 0.17 -8.16
N GLU A 258 -3.23 -0.40 -7.06
CA GLU A 258 -2.49 -1.45 -6.34
C GLU A 258 -2.26 -2.72 -7.17
N ALA A 259 -3.25 -3.10 -8.00
CA ALA A 259 -3.07 -4.21 -8.93
C ALA A 259 -2.12 -3.82 -10.07
N GLU A 260 -2.21 -2.60 -10.60
CA GLU A 260 -1.28 -2.08 -11.61
C GLU A 260 0.17 -2.09 -11.09
N ASP A 261 0.39 -1.72 -9.82
CA ASP A 261 1.69 -1.79 -9.16
C ASP A 261 2.28 -3.21 -9.24
N LEU A 262 1.46 -4.22 -8.94
CA LEU A 262 1.87 -5.62 -8.99
C LEU A 262 2.11 -6.11 -10.43
N LEU A 263 1.30 -5.69 -11.38
CA LEU A 263 1.40 -6.09 -12.80
C LEU A 263 2.57 -5.40 -13.53
N THR A 264 3.25 -4.48 -12.86
CA THR A 264 4.38 -3.72 -13.41
C THR A 264 5.68 -3.93 -12.63
N ILE A 265 5.84 -5.05 -11.91
CA ILE A 265 7.06 -5.35 -11.13
C ILE A 265 8.36 -5.25 -11.96
N HIS A 266 8.31 -5.60 -13.25
CA HIS A 266 9.46 -5.47 -14.14
C HIS A 266 10.01 -4.03 -14.22
N LEU A 267 9.16 -3.01 -14.06
CA LEU A 267 9.58 -1.61 -14.02
C LEU A 267 10.41 -1.30 -12.77
N ASP A 268 10.08 -1.92 -11.63
CA ASP A 268 10.85 -1.78 -10.40
C ASP A 268 12.27 -2.37 -10.57
N LEU A 269 12.38 -3.50 -11.29
CA LEU A 269 13.67 -4.13 -11.61
C LEU A 269 14.51 -3.25 -12.54
N LEU A 270 13.89 -2.64 -13.55
CA LEU A 270 14.58 -1.73 -14.48
C LEU A 270 15.06 -0.46 -13.76
N ALA A 271 14.20 0.16 -12.93
CA ALA A 271 14.58 1.34 -12.16
C ALA A 271 15.75 1.05 -11.20
N THR A 272 15.73 -0.13 -10.56
CA THR A 272 16.82 -0.57 -9.68
C THR A 272 18.14 -0.76 -10.44
N LYS A 273 18.09 -1.34 -11.65
CA LYS A 273 19.28 -1.46 -12.52
C LYS A 273 19.87 -0.11 -12.92
N GLU A 274 19.03 0.90 -13.11
CA GLU A 274 19.42 2.29 -13.41
C GLU A 274 19.88 3.07 -12.15
N GLY A 275 19.96 2.42 -10.97
CA GLY A 275 20.46 3.02 -9.74
C GLY A 275 19.41 3.83 -8.96
N PHE A 276 18.12 3.61 -9.22
CA PHE A 276 17.02 4.23 -8.46
C PHE A 276 16.39 3.25 -7.47
N GLU A 277 16.06 3.76 -6.29
CA GLU A 277 15.34 3.02 -5.26
C GLU A 277 13.85 3.37 -5.27
N ARG A 278 13.00 2.40 -4.90
CA ARG A 278 11.57 2.69 -4.75
C ARG A 278 11.39 3.64 -3.57
N GLY A 279 10.66 4.74 -3.76
CA GLY A 279 10.33 5.62 -2.64
C GLY A 279 9.28 4.98 -1.74
N LYS A 280 9.72 4.25 -0.72
CA LYS A 280 8.90 3.69 0.36
C LYS A 280 8.81 4.65 1.54
#